data_AF-D7VH00-F1
#
_entry.id   AF-D7VH00-F1
#
_cell.length_a   1.000
_cell.length_b   1.000
_cell.length_c   1.000
_cell.angle_alpha   90.00
_cell.angle_beta   90.00
_cell.angle_gamma   90.00
#
_symmetry.space_group_name_H-M   'P 1'
#
loop_
_entity.id
_entity.type
_entity.pdbx_description
1 polymer ?
#
loop_
_entity_poly.entity_id
_entity_poly.type
_entity_poly.pdbx_seq_one_letter_code
_entity_poly.pdbx_strand_id
1 'polypeptide(L)'
;MKILKFLWIGILILYSCKKDPNVIVPEQEYYYWADSKKVFLTIKEDVFIAVVNEDEISSTTKALKEKKVTIDRKEKSYYILSSPNAQVSQELRTGQGVFNTLNLCPTFNTSNGIIIPTDQITVKPKAGVKIEAILELLGNEIVSHTTTSYGTTLIKIKYIKNVFSLSNKIYEKGLAEYSHPDFYLPLDLF
;
A
#
# COMPACT_ATOMS: atom_id res chain seq x y z
N MET A 1 -59.38 27.59 26.76
CA MET A 1 -58.30 28.35 27.43
C MET A 1 -57.83 27.58 28.66
N LYS A 2 -56.67 26.91 28.57
CA LYS A 2 -55.78 26.52 29.68
C LYS A 2 -54.47 26.07 29.05
N ILE A 3 -53.43 26.88 29.25
CA ILE A 3 -52.07 26.72 28.72
C ILE A 3 -51.33 25.76 29.65
N LEU A 4 -50.82 24.65 29.12
CA LEU A 4 -49.98 23.70 29.87
C LEU A 4 -48.52 24.15 29.78
N LYS A 5 -47.89 24.30 30.95
CA LYS A 5 -46.56 24.88 31.15
C LYS A 5 -45.45 23.96 30.64
N PHE A 6 -44.46 24.59 30.00
CA PHE A 6 -43.15 24.05 29.67
C PHE A 6 -42.39 23.56 30.90
N LEU A 7 -41.71 22.41 30.78
CA LEU A 7 -40.53 22.08 31.58
C LEU A 7 -39.50 21.41 30.65
N TRP A 8 -38.56 22.21 30.16
CA TRP A 8 -37.40 21.73 29.41
C TRP A 8 -36.31 21.35 30.40
N ILE A 9 -35.99 20.06 30.50
CA ILE A 9 -34.74 19.57 31.12
C ILE A 9 -33.95 18.92 30.00
N GLY A 10 -33.18 19.74 29.28
CA GLY A 10 -32.18 19.25 28.33
C GLY A 10 -30.92 18.86 29.10
N ILE A 11 -30.74 17.55 29.31
CA ILE A 11 -29.51 16.98 29.86
C ILE A 11 -28.38 17.20 28.86
N LEU A 12 -27.39 18.02 29.24
CA LEU A 12 -26.10 18.10 28.56
C LEU A 12 -25.33 16.79 28.82
N ILE A 13 -25.35 15.88 27.84
CA ILE A 13 -24.42 14.74 27.83
C ILE A 13 -23.10 15.25 27.29
N LEU A 14 -22.17 15.58 28.20
CA LEU A 14 -20.75 15.71 27.88
C LEU A 14 -20.25 14.33 27.45
N TYR A 15 -20.11 14.12 26.14
CA TYR A 15 -19.37 12.98 25.58
C TYR A 15 -17.88 13.13 25.94
N SER A 16 -17.53 12.66 27.14
CA SER A 16 -16.14 12.32 27.45
C SER A 16 -15.84 11.02 26.71
N CYS A 17 -15.30 11.15 25.50
CA CYS A 17 -14.83 10.02 24.70
C CYS A 17 -13.59 9.43 25.38
N LYS A 18 -13.81 8.51 26.34
CA LYS A 18 -12.75 7.63 26.81
C LYS A 18 -12.37 6.73 25.64
N LYS A 19 -11.16 6.93 25.08
CA LYS A 19 -10.55 5.99 24.14
C LYS A 19 -10.53 4.62 24.82
N ASP A 20 -11.33 3.70 24.31
CA ASP A 20 -11.26 2.29 24.68
C ASP A 20 -9.88 1.75 24.22
N PRO A 21 -9.05 1.21 25.12
CA PRO A 21 -7.74 0.66 24.75
C PRO A 21 -7.84 -0.61 23.89
N ASN A 22 -9.04 -1.15 23.68
CA ASN A 22 -9.30 -2.36 22.88
C ASN A 22 -9.93 -2.08 21.51
N VAL A 23 -9.72 -0.90 20.92
CA VAL A 23 -10.03 -0.73 19.49
C VAL A 23 -9.06 -1.61 18.71
N ILE A 24 -9.53 -2.80 18.35
CA ILE A 24 -8.93 -3.64 17.31
C ILE A 24 -9.03 -2.80 16.04
N VAL A 25 -7.93 -2.13 15.68
CA VAL A 25 -7.79 -1.51 14.37
C VAL A 25 -7.88 -2.68 13.39
N PRO A 26 -8.88 -2.72 12.49
CA PRO A 26 -8.98 -3.82 11.55
C PRO A 26 -7.67 -3.89 10.78
N GLU A 27 -7.10 -5.09 10.74
CA GLU A 27 -5.93 -5.39 9.93
C GLU A 27 -6.21 -4.89 8.51
N GLN A 28 -5.27 -4.13 7.95
CA GLN A 28 -5.47 -3.58 6.61
C GLN A 28 -5.57 -4.74 5.62
N GLU A 29 -6.78 -5.03 5.14
CA GLU A 29 -6.99 -6.05 4.12
C GLU A 29 -6.31 -5.62 2.82
N TYR A 30 -5.32 -6.38 2.39
CA TYR A 30 -4.68 -6.20 1.09
C TYR A 30 -5.48 -6.94 0.03
N TYR A 31 -5.78 -6.25 -1.07
CA TYR A 31 -6.46 -6.83 -2.23
C TYR A 31 -6.16 -6.02 -3.48
N TYR A 32 -6.48 -6.57 -4.63
CA TYR A 32 -6.55 -5.83 -5.89
C TYR A 32 -7.77 -6.26 -6.70
N TRP A 33 -8.16 -5.42 -7.66
CA TRP A 33 -9.21 -5.77 -8.62
C TRP A 33 -8.61 -6.46 -9.84
N ALA A 34 -9.19 -7.58 -10.25
CA ALA A 34 -8.92 -8.25 -11.51
C ALA A 34 -10.21 -8.82 -12.10
N ASP A 35 -10.45 -8.57 -13.38
CA ASP A 35 -11.66 -9.00 -14.09
C ASP A 35 -12.96 -8.71 -13.32
N SER A 36 -13.05 -7.49 -12.78
CA SER A 36 -14.17 -7.03 -11.95
C SER A 36 -14.43 -7.86 -10.68
N LYS A 37 -13.43 -8.59 -10.18
CA LYS A 37 -13.46 -9.32 -8.91
C LYS A 37 -12.38 -8.80 -7.98
N LYS A 38 -12.68 -8.76 -6.68
CA LYS A 38 -11.67 -8.51 -5.64
C LYS A 38 -10.88 -9.79 -5.40
N VAL A 39 -9.55 -9.68 -5.47
CA VAL A 39 -8.60 -10.73 -5.14
C VAL A 39 -7.91 -10.34 -3.84
N PHE A 40 -8.24 -11.04 -2.75
CA PHE A 40 -7.65 -10.82 -1.44
C PHE A 40 -6.24 -11.40 -1.38
N LEU A 41 -5.35 -10.69 -0.70
CA LEU A 41 -3.95 -11.02 -0.53
C LEU A 41 -3.68 -11.35 0.93
N THR A 42 -2.93 -12.42 1.15
CA THR A 42 -2.42 -12.77 2.48
C THR A 42 -0.97 -12.36 2.57
N ILE A 43 -0.61 -11.58 3.59
CA ILE A 43 0.78 -11.15 3.77
C ILE A 43 1.68 -12.37 3.98
N LYS A 44 2.87 -12.34 3.37
CA LYS A 44 3.98 -13.21 3.73
C LYS A 44 4.81 -12.50 4.80
N GLU A 45 4.76 -13.04 6.02
CA GLU A 45 5.20 -12.34 7.22
C GLU A 45 6.70 -12.01 7.28
N ASP A 46 7.52 -12.80 6.59
CA ASP A 46 8.98 -12.83 6.72
C ASP A 46 9.73 -12.29 5.51
N VAL A 47 9.03 -11.90 4.44
CA VAL A 47 9.64 -11.43 3.18
C VAL A 47 9.08 -10.08 2.76
N PHE A 48 9.98 -9.16 2.45
CA PHE A 48 9.71 -7.77 2.15
C PHE A 48 10.43 -7.34 0.88
N ILE A 49 9.87 -6.33 0.21
CA ILE A 49 10.57 -5.59 -0.84
C ILE A 49 10.96 -4.21 -0.34
N ALA A 50 12.19 -3.81 -0.62
CA ALA A 50 12.68 -2.45 -0.43
C ALA A 50 12.99 -1.82 -1.79
N VAL A 51 12.34 -0.70 -2.11
CA VAL A 51 12.76 0.12 -3.26
C VAL A 51 14.05 0.84 -2.86
N VAL A 52 15.07 0.72 -3.69
CA VAL A 52 16.40 1.29 -3.44
C VAL A 52 16.73 2.30 -4.52
N ASN A 53 17.21 3.46 -4.09
CA ASN A 53 17.87 4.43 -4.96
C ASN A 53 19.37 4.16 -4.93
N GLU A 54 20.05 4.33 -6.07
CA GLU A 54 21.50 4.04 -6.19
C GLU A 54 22.34 4.79 -5.13
N ASP A 55 21.94 6.02 -4.81
CA ASP A 55 22.61 6.87 -3.82
C ASP A 55 22.44 6.40 -2.37
N GLU A 56 21.43 5.58 -2.07
CA GLU A 56 21.07 5.14 -0.72
C GLU A 56 21.49 3.69 -0.42
N ILE A 57 22.14 3.01 -1.37
CA ILE A 57 22.48 1.59 -1.27
C ILE A 57 23.41 1.32 -0.07
N SER A 58 24.44 2.14 0.16
CA SER A 58 25.48 1.84 1.16
C SER A 58 24.96 1.98 2.60
N SER A 59 24.15 3.00 2.87
CA SER A 59 23.53 3.22 4.18
C SER A 59 22.45 2.17 4.46
N THR A 60 21.63 1.85 3.46
CA THR A 60 20.60 0.80 3.53
C THR A 60 21.20 -0.56 3.85
N THR A 61 22.24 -0.97 3.13
CA THR A 61 22.89 -2.28 3.34
C THR A 61 23.55 -2.39 4.72
N LYS A 62 24.12 -1.31 5.25
CA LYS A 62 24.68 -1.28 6.60
C LYS A 62 23.59 -1.50 7.66
N ALA A 63 22.48 -0.75 7.60
CA ALA A 63 21.37 -0.86 8.54
C ALA A 63 20.74 -2.26 8.54
N LEU A 64 20.54 -2.84 7.34
CA LEU A 64 20.04 -4.22 7.17
C LEU A 64 20.96 -5.24 7.85
N LYS A 65 22.28 -5.11 7.64
CA LYS A 65 23.28 -6.02 8.24
C LYS A 65 23.30 -5.93 9.77
N GLU A 66 23.24 -4.73 10.34
CA GLU A 66 23.21 -4.52 11.79
C GLU A 66 21.99 -5.17 12.45
N LYS A 67 20.85 -5.15 11.76
CA LYS A 67 19.60 -5.80 12.18
C LYS A 67 19.50 -7.28 11.82
N LYS A 68 20.55 -7.87 11.22
CA LYS A 68 20.60 -9.27 10.75
C LYS A 68 19.48 -9.59 9.74
N VAL A 69 19.10 -8.63 8.91
CA VAL A 69 18.19 -8.85 7.77
C VAL A 69 18.99 -9.45 6.62
N THR A 70 18.47 -10.52 6.03
CA THR A 70 19.05 -11.16 4.85
C THR A 70 18.59 -10.41 3.59
N ILE A 71 19.50 -10.24 2.63
CA ILE A 71 19.15 -9.74 1.30
C ILE A 71 19.17 -10.95 0.36
N ASP A 72 18.00 -11.51 0.08
CA ASP A 72 17.86 -12.72 -0.75
C ASP A 72 18.11 -12.44 -2.23
N ARG A 73 17.76 -11.22 -2.69
CA ARG A 73 17.98 -10.77 -4.08
C ARG A 73 18.30 -9.29 -4.12
N LYS A 74 19.21 -8.93 -5.03
CA LYS A 74 19.54 -7.55 -5.36
C LYS A 74 19.26 -7.27 -6.82
N GLU A 75 18.34 -6.35 -7.07
CA GLU A 75 18.10 -5.79 -8.40
C GLU A 75 18.50 -4.32 -8.42
N LYS A 76 18.54 -3.73 -9.62
CA LYS A 76 18.95 -2.34 -9.80
C LYS A 76 18.07 -1.35 -9.01
N SER A 77 16.77 -1.61 -8.92
CA SER A 77 15.79 -0.70 -8.31
C SER A 77 15.14 -1.22 -7.04
N TYR A 78 15.38 -2.47 -6.66
CA TYR A 78 14.78 -3.06 -5.46
C TYR A 78 15.61 -4.21 -4.88
N TYR A 79 15.46 -4.44 -3.57
CA TYR A 79 15.98 -5.61 -2.86
C TYR A 79 14.84 -6.46 -2.31
N ILE A 80 15.02 -7.79 -2.35
CA ILE A 80 14.18 -8.73 -1.60
C ILE A 80 14.88 -9.02 -0.28
N LEU A 81 14.15 -8.81 0.80
CA LEU A 81 14.65 -8.91 2.16
C LEU A 81 13.91 -10.02 2.91
N SER A 82 14.63 -10.81 3.71
CA SER A 82 14.01 -11.75 4.64
C SER A 82 14.56 -11.62 6.05
N SER A 83 13.71 -11.91 7.02
CA SER A 83 14.10 -11.98 8.43
C SER A 83 13.28 -13.07 9.14
N PRO A 84 13.93 -14.09 9.73
CA PRO A 84 13.24 -15.06 10.58
C PRO A 84 12.91 -14.49 11.96
N ASN A 85 13.41 -13.30 12.30
CA ASN A 85 13.15 -12.66 13.58
C ASN A 85 11.84 -11.84 13.51
N ALA A 86 10.81 -12.29 14.24
CA ALA A 86 9.48 -11.68 14.25
C ALA A 86 9.48 -10.19 14.65
N GLN A 87 10.34 -9.77 15.58
CA GLN A 87 10.44 -8.36 15.97
C GLN A 87 11.00 -7.52 14.80
N VAL A 88 12.05 -8.00 14.15
CA VAL A 88 12.64 -7.30 12.98
C VAL A 88 11.65 -7.27 11.82
N SER A 89 10.92 -8.35 11.57
CA SER A 89 9.87 -8.38 10.55
C SER A 89 8.74 -7.39 10.85
N GLN A 90 8.38 -7.21 12.13
CA GLN A 90 7.43 -6.17 12.53
C GLN A 90 8.00 -4.75 12.32
N GLU A 91 9.27 -4.52 12.64
CA GLU A 91 9.95 -3.24 12.36
C GLU A 91 9.97 -2.93 10.85
N LEU A 92 10.25 -3.93 10.00
CA LEU A 92 10.20 -3.81 8.53
C LEU A 92 8.78 -3.48 8.04
N ARG A 93 7.76 -4.21 8.54
CA ARG A 93 6.35 -4.02 8.16
C ARG A 93 5.84 -2.62 8.48
N THR A 94 6.26 -2.10 9.63
CA THR A 94 5.83 -0.79 10.13
C THR A 94 6.74 0.36 9.69
N GLY A 95 7.88 0.06 9.07
CA GLY A 95 8.90 1.05 8.71
C GLY A 95 9.41 1.80 9.94
N GLN A 96 9.65 1.10 11.05
CA GLN A 96 10.10 1.69 12.31
C GLN A 96 11.62 1.59 12.49
N GLY A 97 12.15 2.39 13.42
CA GLY A 97 13.57 2.37 13.78
C GLY A 97 14.46 2.73 12.59
N VAL A 98 15.46 1.88 12.33
CA VAL A 98 16.43 2.09 11.24
C VAL A 98 15.84 1.91 9.84
N PHE A 99 14.60 1.43 9.73
CA PHE A 99 13.92 1.18 8.46
C PHE A 99 12.98 2.31 8.04
N ASN A 100 12.83 3.37 8.84
CA ASN A 100 11.89 4.46 8.55
C ASN A 100 12.23 5.28 7.30
N THR A 101 13.48 5.22 6.85
CA THR A 101 13.93 5.84 5.60
C THR A 101 13.73 4.93 4.39
N LEU A 102 13.42 3.65 4.60
CA LEU A 102 13.26 2.70 3.52
C LEU A 102 11.84 2.71 2.97
N ASN A 103 11.74 2.68 1.65
CA ASN A 103 10.47 2.51 0.97
C ASN A 103 10.13 1.01 0.88
N LEU A 104 9.47 0.51 1.92
CA LEU A 104 9.19 -0.92 2.14
C LEU A 104 7.76 -1.30 1.80
N CYS A 105 7.57 -2.54 1.37
CA CYS A 105 6.26 -3.19 1.25
C CYS A 105 6.38 -4.67 1.61
N PRO A 106 5.41 -5.26 2.33
CA PRO A 106 5.34 -6.71 2.48
C PRO A 106 5.15 -7.39 1.12
N THR A 107 5.53 -8.66 1.04
CA THR A 107 5.14 -9.54 -0.06
C THR A 107 3.90 -10.34 0.31
N PHE A 108 3.26 -11.00 -0.66
CA PHE A 108 1.97 -11.66 -0.46
C PHE A 108 1.98 -13.09 -0.97
N ASN A 109 1.41 -14.01 -0.19
CA ASN A 109 1.20 -15.38 -0.59
C ASN A 109 0.07 -15.48 -1.63
N THR A 110 0.25 -16.38 -2.59
CA THR A 110 -0.77 -16.84 -3.53
C THR A 110 -0.63 -18.34 -3.74
N SER A 111 -1.63 -18.99 -4.36
CA SER A 111 -1.56 -20.42 -4.68
C SER A 111 -0.37 -20.79 -5.58
N ASN A 112 0.15 -19.81 -6.34
CA ASN A 112 1.17 -20.01 -7.36
C ASN A 112 2.53 -19.42 -6.98
N GLY A 113 2.76 -19.06 -5.72
CA GLY A 113 4.02 -18.46 -5.26
C GLY A 113 3.84 -17.19 -4.43
N ILE A 114 4.74 -16.24 -4.63
CA ILE A 114 4.80 -14.99 -3.85
C ILE A 114 4.64 -13.80 -4.81
N ILE A 115 3.65 -12.95 -4.54
CA ILE A 115 3.50 -11.67 -5.20
C ILE A 115 4.51 -10.69 -4.59
N ILE A 116 5.34 -10.14 -5.47
CA ILE A 116 6.30 -9.09 -5.14
C ILE A 116 5.81 -7.79 -5.78
N PRO A 117 5.26 -6.85 -4.99
CA PRO A 117 4.71 -5.60 -5.52
C PRO A 117 5.78 -4.75 -6.21
N THR A 118 5.36 -3.88 -7.13
CA THR A 118 6.20 -2.79 -7.63
C THR A 118 5.67 -1.44 -7.16
N ASP A 119 6.41 -0.37 -7.46
CA ASP A 119 5.96 1.01 -7.27
C ASP A 119 5.14 1.53 -8.45
N GLN A 120 4.53 0.65 -9.26
CA GLN A 120 3.79 1.02 -10.47
C GLN A 120 2.32 0.59 -10.43
N ILE A 121 1.48 1.41 -11.06
CA ILE A 121 0.07 1.16 -11.30
C ILE A 121 -0.16 1.28 -12.80
N THR A 122 -0.67 0.21 -13.41
CA THR A 122 -1.14 0.21 -14.79
C THR A 122 -2.63 0.55 -14.83
N VAL A 123 -3.00 1.62 -15.53
CA VAL A 123 -4.38 2.12 -15.58
C VAL A 123 -4.81 2.47 -17.00
N LYS A 124 -6.06 2.17 -17.32
CA LYS A 124 -6.72 2.68 -18.53
C LYS A 124 -7.99 3.43 -18.11
N PRO A 125 -8.09 4.75 -18.38
CA PRO A 125 -9.30 5.51 -18.11
C PRO A 125 -10.53 4.92 -18.81
N LYS A 126 -11.71 5.08 -18.22
CA LYS A 126 -12.97 4.75 -18.94
C LYS A 126 -13.16 5.67 -20.13
N ALA A 127 -13.97 5.23 -21.09
CA ALA A 127 -14.39 6.08 -22.20
C ALA A 127 -14.98 7.41 -21.67
N GLY A 128 -14.47 8.52 -22.19
CA GLY A 128 -14.87 9.88 -21.78
C GLY A 128 -14.19 10.42 -20.52
N VAL A 129 -13.43 9.59 -19.77
CA VAL A 129 -12.61 10.04 -18.63
C VAL A 129 -11.21 10.36 -19.14
N LYS A 130 -10.70 11.55 -18.80
CA LYS A 130 -9.33 11.93 -19.13
C LYS A 130 -8.36 11.45 -18.04
N ILE A 131 -7.12 11.14 -18.43
CA ILE A 131 -6.09 10.65 -17.49
C ILE A 131 -5.80 11.66 -16.37
N GLU A 132 -5.93 12.96 -16.65
CA GLU A 132 -5.68 14.04 -15.69
C GLU A 132 -6.57 13.91 -14.44
N ALA A 133 -7.81 13.46 -14.57
CA ALA A 133 -8.69 13.24 -13.41
C ALA A 133 -8.16 12.14 -12.47
N ILE A 134 -7.49 11.14 -13.02
CA ILE A 134 -6.83 10.08 -12.24
C ILE A 134 -5.54 10.63 -11.62
N LEU A 135 -4.75 11.41 -12.36
CA LEU A 135 -3.53 12.01 -11.84
C LEU A 135 -3.83 12.99 -10.69
N GLU A 136 -4.88 13.80 -10.80
CA GLU A 136 -5.36 14.68 -9.73
C GLU A 136 -5.83 13.91 -8.49
N LEU A 137 -6.48 12.75 -8.67
CA LEU A 137 -6.93 11.89 -7.57
C LEU A 137 -5.77 11.36 -6.71
N LEU A 138 -4.61 11.12 -7.34
CA LEU A 138 -3.41 10.61 -6.68
C LEU A 138 -2.48 11.72 -6.19
N GLY A 139 -2.44 12.86 -6.89
CA GLY A 139 -1.72 14.06 -6.48
C GLY A 139 -0.24 13.81 -6.19
N ASN A 140 0.18 14.13 -4.96
CA ASN A 140 1.57 14.05 -4.50
C ASN A 140 2.10 12.61 -4.30
N GLU A 141 1.25 11.59 -4.48
CA GLU A 141 1.69 10.19 -4.47
C GLU A 141 2.42 9.81 -5.78
N ILE A 142 2.31 10.61 -6.85
CA ILE A 142 2.92 10.31 -8.15
C ILE A 142 4.36 10.80 -8.22
N VAL A 143 5.26 9.94 -8.71
CA VAL A 143 6.64 10.28 -9.07
C VAL A 143 6.76 10.60 -10.57
N SER A 144 6.18 9.75 -11.41
CA SER A 144 6.14 9.95 -12.86
C SER A 144 4.98 9.15 -13.47
N HIS A 145 4.65 9.44 -14.71
CA HIS A 145 3.72 8.63 -15.47
C HIS A 145 4.11 8.62 -16.95
N THR A 146 3.67 7.60 -17.69
CA THR A 146 3.85 7.53 -19.14
C THR A 146 2.63 6.89 -19.77
N THR A 147 2.07 7.55 -20.77
CA THR A 147 0.90 7.06 -21.50
C THR A 147 1.33 6.45 -22.83
N THR A 148 0.90 5.21 -23.05
CA THR A 148 1.12 4.49 -24.30
C THR A 148 0.18 4.97 -25.40
N SER A 149 0.49 4.66 -26.66
CA SER A 149 -0.38 4.95 -27.81
C SER A 149 -1.76 4.29 -27.72
N TYR A 150 -1.93 3.26 -26.88
CA TYR A 150 -3.19 2.53 -26.68
C TYR A 150 -4.05 3.11 -25.54
N GLY A 151 -3.66 4.26 -24.98
CA GLY A 151 -4.42 4.94 -23.92
C GLY A 151 -4.25 4.33 -22.52
N THR A 152 -3.34 3.38 -22.36
CA THR A 152 -2.91 2.86 -21.06
C THR A 152 -1.81 3.74 -20.49
N THR A 153 -1.89 4.10 -19.22
CA THR A 153 -0.90 4.87 -18.49
C THR A 153 -0.25 4.01 -17.42
N LEU A 154 1.08 3.99 -17.39
CA LEU A 154 1.85 3.46 -16.26
C LEU A 154 2.16 4.63 -15.32
N ILE A 155 1.73 4.53 -14.07
CA ILE A 155 1.92 5.55 -13.03
C ILE A 155 2.90 5.00 -12.00
N LYS A 156 4.05 5.65 -11.84
CA LYS A 156 5.01 5.36 -10.79
C LYS A 156 4.66 6.17 -9.54
N ILE A 157 4.58 5.50 -8.39
CA ILE A 157 4.21 6.12 -7.11
C ILE A 157 5.39 6.26 -6.15
N LYS A 158 5.25 7.14 -5.18
CA LYS A 158 6.29 7.49 -4.21
C LYS A 158 6.54 6.38 -3.20
N TYR A 159 5.46 5.78 -2.65
CA TYR A 159 5.57 4.80 -1.57
C TYR A 159 4.96 3.46 -1.99
N ILE A 160 5.79 2.44 -2.12
CA ILE A 160 5.38 1.12 -2.65
C ILE A 160 4.27 0.46 -1.82
N LYS A 161 4.26 0.68 -0.50
CA LYS A 161 3.19 0.20 0.39
C LYS A 161 1.78 0.67 0.02
N ASN A 162 1.67 1.75 -0.76
CA ASN A 162 0.40 2.34 -1.18
C ASN A 162 -0.08 1.80 -2.54
N VAL A 163 0.67 0.95 -3.25
CA VAL A 163 0.35 0.55 -4.63
C VAL A 163 -1.03 -0.10 -4.77
N PHE A 164 -1.38 -1.00 -3.86
CA PHE A 164 -2.70 -1.66 -3.84
C PHE A 164 -3.82 -0.68 -3.47
N SER A 165 -3.64 0.13 -2.43
CA SER A 165 -4.69 1.05 -1.99
C SER A 165 -4.97 2.14 -3.02
N LEU A 166 -3.93 2.67 -3.69
CA LEU A 166 -4.08 3.68 -4.73
C LEU A 166 -4.70 3.11 -6.01
N SER A 167 -4.28 1.93 -6.48
CA SER A 167 -4.90 1.28 -7.64
C SER A 167 -6.38 0.97 -7.39
N ASN A 168 -6.70 0.41 -6.21
CA ASN A 168 -8.09 0.16 -5.80
C ASN A 168 -8.91 1.45 -5.75
N LYS A 169 -8.36 2.53 -5.19
CA LYS A 169 -9.03 3.84 -5.12
C LYS A 169 -9.43 4.34 -6.51
N ILE A 170 -8.57 4.17 -7.52
CA ILE A 170 -8.88 4.58 -8.91
C ILE A 170 -10.04 3.77 -9.47
N TYR A 171 -9.99 2.44 -9.34
CA TYR A 171 -11.02 1.54 -9.84
C TYR A 171 -12.37 1.76 -9.13
N GLU A 172 -12.37 1.84 -7.81
CA GLU A 172 -13.57 1.98 -6.98
C GLU A 172 -14.23 3.37 -7.12
N LYS A 173 -13.47 4.40 -7.52
CA LYS A 173 -14.02 5.70 -7.94
C LYS A 173 -14.66 5.67 -9.33
N GLY A 174 -14.53 4.56 -10.05
CA GLY A 174 -15.14 4.37 -11.36
C GLY A 174 -14.47 5.16 -12.48
N LEU A 175 -13.24 5.67 -12.27
CA LEU A 175 -12.52 6.47 -13.26
C LEU A 175 -11.85 5.63 -14.35
N ALA A 176 -11.56 4.37 -14.05
CA ALA A 176 -10.80 3.49 -14.94
C ALA A 176 -11.63 2.31 -15.44
N GLU A 177 -11.41 1.92 -16.70
CA GLU A 177 -11.86 0.64 -17.26
C GLU A 177 -11.19 -0.50 -16.48
N TYR A 178 -9.89 -0.35 -16.23
CA TYR A 178 -9.11 -1.16 -15.32
C TYR A 178 -8.03 -0.34 -14.61
N SER A 179 -7.68 -0.73 -13.38
CA SER A 179 -6.53 -0.21 -12.65
C SER A 179 -5.92 -1.33 -11.84
N HIS A 180 -4.68 -1.68 -12.16
CA HIS A 180 -3.97 -2.80 -11.55
C HIS A 180 -2.69 -2.31 -10.89
N PRO A 181 -2.39 -2.75 -9.66
CA PRO A 181 -1.05 -2.66 -9.13
C PRO A 181 -0.17 -3.62 -9.93
N ASP A 182 0.99 -3.15 -10.38
CA ASP A 182 1.96 -4.02 -11.05
C ASP A 182 2.76 -4.78 -10.00
N PHE A 183 3.00 -6.06 -10.25
CA PHE A 183 3.76 -6.94 -9.37
C PHE A 183 4.44 -8.05 -10.17
N TYR A 184 5.51 -8.61 -9.61
CA TYR A 184 6.12 -9.83 -10.12
C TYR A 184 5.49 -11.06 -9.45
N LEU A 185 5.30 -12.11 -10.24
CA LEU A 185 5.00 -13.46 -9.77
C LEU A 185 6.08 -14.40 -10.30
N PRO A 186 7.21 -14.53 -9.59
CA PRO A 186 8.30 -15.38 -10.02
C PRO A 186 7.89 -16.85 -9.93
N LEU A 187 8.16 -17.59 -11.01
CA LEU A 187 7.90 -19.02 -11.09
C LEU A 187 8.83 -19.82 -10.17
N ASP A 188 10.07 -19.34 -9.99
CA ASP A 188 11.03 -19.85 -9.03
C ASP A 188 11.54 -18.68 -8.17
N LEU A 189 11.15 -18.66 -6.91
CA LEU A 189 11.83 -17.91 -5.88
C LEU A 189 12.04 -18.89 -4.72
N PHE A 190 13.31 -19.06 -4.35
CA PHE A 190 13.84 -20.07 -3.41
C PHE A 190 14.13 -21.44 -4.04
#